data_AF-A0A927XM48-F1
#
_entry.id   AF-A0A927XM48-F1
#
_cell.length_a   1.000
_cell.length_b   1.000
_cell.length_c   1.000
_cell.angle_alpha   90.00
_cell.angle_beta   90.00
_cell.angle_gamma   90.00
#
_symmetry.space_group_name_H-M   'P 1'
#
loop_
_entity.id
_entity.type
_entity.pdbx_description
1 polymer ?
#
loop_
_entity_poly.entity_id
_entity_poly.type
_entity_poly.pdbx_seq_one_letter_code
_entity_poly.pdbx_strand_id
1 'polypeptide(L)'
;MTMNVSYSIFKAKNIRDIIETISIYNAFLDGNATLLGKPLNSIVNSNNAKRYDESSLKFWKKVLEIEKFLGVEFIPPQDSVDSETICIVEQLYQNLIKKNPIRSNQIVNSVNIELNEENLKQAQSDQIKSPLYFEFEIFSSIELFGIKTKLPSIIGIFNAIISDYDISGQKLILEDESQERTQYTTIMTFKNENDLHSFKTKDHNERISLFHDAKRPTDYL
;
A
#
# COMPACT_ATOMS: atom_id res chain seq x y z
N MET A 1 42.60 17.05 10.94
CA MET A 1 41.40 17.81 10.51
C MET A 1 40.25 17.33 11.38
N THR A 2 39.49 18.24 11.97
CA THR A 2 38.30 17.92 12.77
C THR A 2 37.10 18.41 12.00
N MET A 3 36.12 17.54 11.76
CA MET A 3 34.90 17.86 11.03
C MET A 3 33.69 17.49 11.88
N ASN A 4 32.74 18.42 12.00
CA ASN A 4 31.47 18.20 12.66
C ASN A 4 30.39 18.08 11.59
N VAL A 5 29.60 17.01 11.66
CA VAL A 5 28.55 16.72 10.70
C VAL A 5 27.23 16.65 11.45
N SER A 6 26.28 17.51 11.08
CA SER A 6 24.93 17.52 11.65
C SER A 6 23.90 17.73 10.54
N TYR A 7 22.83 16.95 10.58
CA TYR A 7 21.74 17.01 9.60
C TYR A 7 20.39 16.89 10.30
N SER A 8 19.36 17.42 9.64
CA SER A 8 17.96 17.24 10.04
C SER A 8 17.19 16.75 8.82
N ILE A 9 16.67 15.53 8.88
CA ILE A 9 15.89 14.92 7.79
C ILE A 9 14.61 15.71 7.48
N PHE A 10 14.05 16.42 8.47
CA PHE A 10 12.87 17.27 8.30
C PHE A 10 13.14 18.50 7.41
N LYS A 11 14.42 18.85 7.18
CA LYS A 11 14.82 19.95 6.28
C LYS A 11 15.13 19.48 4.86
N ALA A 12 14.91 18.21 4.54
CA ALA A 12 15.12 17.67 3.21
C ALA A 12 14.16 18.33 2.20
N LYS A 13 14.63 18.55 0.96
CA LYS A 13 13.79 19.15 -0.09
C LYS A 13 12.99 18.11 -0.85
N ASN A 14 13.53 16.91 -0.98
CA ASN A 14 12.92 15.77 -1.67
C ASN A 14 13.27 14.46 -0.95
N ILE A 15 12.62 13.35 -1.32
CA ILE A 15 12.82 12.04 -0.70
C ILE A 15 14.25 11.50 -0.90
N ARG A 16 14.88 11.81 -2.05
CA ARG A 16 16.27 11.41 -2.32
C ARG A 16 17.24 12.05 -1.33
N ASP A 17 17.06 13.32 -0.98
CA ASP A 17 17.89 14.01 0.00
C ASP A 17 17.84 13.30 1.37
N ILE A 18 16.68 12.78 1.78
CA ILE A 18 16.55 11.99 3.02
C ILE A 18 17.42 10.74 2.94
N ILE A 19 17.31 9.97 1.87
CA ILE A 19 18.05 8.71 1.67
C ILE A 19 19.55 8.98 1.63
N GLU A 20 19.99 9.95 0.84
CA GLU A 20 21.41 10.31 0.69
C GLU A 20 21.99 10.80 2.02
N THR A 21 21.26 11.64 2.76
CA THR A 21 21.68 12.13 4.07
C THR A 21 21.88 10.98 5.06
N ILE A 22 20.91 10.06 5.15
CA ILE A 22 21.00 8.88 6.02
C ILE A 22 22.19 8.01 5.61
N SER A 23 22.35 7.75 4.31
CA SER A 23 23.45 6.93 3.79
C SER A 23 24.83 7.55 4.04
N ILE A 24 25.00 8.86 3.80
CA ILE A 24 26.24 9.58 4.06
C ILE A 24 26.56 9.54 5.56
N TYR A 25 25.60 9.89 6.41
CA TYR A 25 25.80 9.89 7.86
C TYR A 25 26.16 8.51 8.39
N ASN A 26 25.47 7.45 7.97
CA ASN A 26 25.82 6.08 8.36
C ASN A 26 27.21 5.68 7.86
N ALA A 27 27.59 6.04 6.62
CA ALA A 27 28.94 5.75 6.09
C ALA A 27 30.05 6.46 6.88
N PHE A 28 29.81 7.68 7.38
CA PHE A 28 30.73 8.37 8.29
C PHE A 28 30.93 7.62 9.61
N LEU A 29 29.84 7.10 10.19
CA LEU A 29 29.92 6.30 11.42
C LEU A 29 30.63 4.97 11.20
N ASP A 30 30.43 4.35 10.03
CA ASP A 30 31.03 3.06 9.68
C ASP A 30 32.51 3.17 9.24
N GLY A 31 33.08 4.39 9.20
CA GLY A 31 34.47 4.63 8.77
C GLY A 31 34.69 4.48 7.26
N ASN A 32 33.61 4.42 6.47
CA ASN A 32 33.62 4.20 5.03
C ASN A 32 33.34 5.48 4.22
N ALA A 33 33.39 6.64 4.86
CA ALA A 33 33.14 7.90 4.18
C ALA A 33 34.23 8.21 3.14
N THR A 34 33.84 8.89 2.07
CA THR A 34 34.78 9.42 1.08
C THR A 34 34.59 10.92 0.96
N LEU A 35 35.69 11.65 0.75
CA LEU A 35 35.70 13.09 0.47
C LEU A 35 36.56 13.34 -0.75
N LEU A 36 35.98 13.97 -1.77
CA LEU A 36 36.65 14.21 -3.07
C LEU A 36 37.24 12.92 -3.68
N GLY A 37 36.50 11.81 -3.55
CA GLY A 37 36.91 10.50 -4.05
C GLY A 37 37.99 9.78 -3.23
N LYS A 38 38.44 10.35 -2.10
CA LYS A 38 39.43 9.72 -1.21
C LYS A 38 38.76 9.19 0.07
N PRO A 39 39.12 7.99 0.55
CA PRO A 39 38.64 7.48 1.83
C PRO A 39 39.02 8.43 2.98
N LEU A 40 38.07 8.70 3.85
CA LEU A 40 38.29 9.37 5.12
C LEU A 40 38.44 8.30 6.20
N ASN A 41 39.62 8.23 6.81
CA ASN A 41 39.80 7.47 8.04
C ASN A 41 39.19 8.28 9.20
N SER A 42 37.87 8.18 9.38
CA SER A 42 37.16 8.88 10.45
C SER A 42 37.20 8.08 11.75
N ILE A 43 37.72 8.69 12.82
CA ILE A 43 37.56 8.20 14.18
C ILE A 43 36.37 8.97 14.77
N VAL A 44 35.29 8.25 15.09
CA VAL A 44 34.10 8.86 15.70
C VAL A 44 34.41 9.16 17.16
N ASN A 45 34.66 10.43 17.49
CA ASN A 45 34.99 10.88 18.85
C ASN A 45 33.75 11.26 19.69
N SER A 46 32.56 10.76 19.34
CA SER A 46 31.29 11.09 20.02
C SER A 46 30.63 9.85 20.60
N ASN A 47 30.41 9.85 21.92
CA ASN A 47 29.69 8.79 22.63
C ASN A 47 28.17 8.79 22.33
N ASN A 48 27.66 9.83 21.65
CA ASN A 48 26.23 10.01 21.37
C ASN A 48 25.88 9.79 19.88
N ALA A 49 26.86 9.43 19.05
CA ALA A 49 26.61 9.17 17.63
C ALA A 49 25.84 7.84 17.49
N LYS A 50 24.55 7.94 17.17
CA LYS A 50 23.70 6.77 16.88
C LYS A 50 23.51 6.67 15.37
N ARG A 51 23.70 5.46 14.85
CA ARG A 51 23.38 5.11 13.46
C ARG A 51 21.88 5.27 13.23
N TYR A 52 21.50 5.77 12.06
CA TYR A 52 20.12 5.66 11.62
C TYR A 52 19.80 4.20 11.33
N ASP A 53 18.65 3.76 11.83
CA ASP A 53 18.18 2.39 11.65
C ASP A 53 17.99 2.05 10.15
N GLU A 54 18.34 0.81 9.80
CA GLU A 54 18.25 0.32 8.42
C GLU A 54 16.81 0.16 7.95
N SER A 55 15.85 -0.11 8.85
CA SER A 55 14.43 -0.21 8.49
C SER A 55 13.90 1.15 8.01
N SER A 56 14.33 2.24 8.65
CA SER A 56 14.02 3.62 8.25
C SER A 56 14.58 3.94 6.86
N LEU A 57 15.82 3.53 6.56
CA LEU A 57 16.39 3.71 5.23
C LEU A 57 15.65 2.89 4.16
N LYS A 58 15.27 1.64 4.49
CA LYS A 58 14.47 0.78 3.59
C LYS A 58 13.11 1.41 3.32
N PHE A 59 12.45 1.97 4.33
CA PHE A 59 11.19 2.69 4.19
C PHE A 59 11.30 3.82 3.17
N TRP A 60 12.26 4.74 3.34
CA TRP A 60 12.43 5.86 2.41
C TRP A 60 12.77 5.42 0.98
N LYS A 61 13.52 4.33 0.82
CA LYS A 61 13.76 3.73 -0.50
C LYS A 61 12.47 3.24 -1.16
N LYS A 62 11.55 2.61 -0.43
CA LYS A 62 10.23 2.24 -0.95
C LYS A 62 9.44 3.47 -1.40
N VAL A 63 9.46 4.55 -0.60
CA VAL A 63 8.81 5.82 -0.97
C VAL A 63 9.37 6.36 -2.29
N LEU A 64 10.70 6.38 -2.45
CA LEU A 64 11.35 6.84 -3.69
C LEU A 64 11.03 5.93 -4.90
N GLU A 65 10.90 4.61 -4.70
CA GLU A 65 10.49 3.69 -5.76
C GLU A 65 9.05 3.97 -6.22
N ILE A 66 8.12 4.22 -5.29
CA ILE A 66 6.74 4.60 -5.59
C ILE A 66 6.70 5.95 -6.32
N GLU A 67 7.43 6.95 -5.83
CA GLU A 67 7.54 8.28 -6.42
C GLU A 67 7.92 8.20 -7.90
N LYS A 68 9.00 7.47 -8.20
CA LYS A 68 9.49 7.24 -9.57
C LYS A 68 8.48 6.46 -10.43
N PHE A 69 7.84 5.43 -9.85
CA PHE A 69 6.89 4.60 -10.58
C PHE A 69 5.66 5.39 -11.00
N LEU A 70 5.13 6.23 -10.11
CA LEU A 70 3.99 7.10 -10.37
C LEU A 70 4.36 8.34 -11.19
N GLY A 71 5.62 8.77 -11.18
CA GLY A 71 6.05 10.00 -11.85
C GLY A 71 5.59 11.26 -11.12
N VAL A 72 5.52 11.19 -9.79
CA VAL A 72 5.17 12.32 -8.90
C VAL A 72 6.41 12.79 -8.14
N GLU A 73 6.30 13.88 -7.40
CA GLU A 73 7.34 14.34 -6.47
C GLU A 73 6.70 14.50 -5.09
N PHE A 74 7.08 13.65 -4.14
CA PHE A 74 6.53 13.70 -2.79
C PHE A 74 7.19 14.81 -1.98
N ILE A 75 6.39 15.46 -1.13
CA ILE A 75 6.87 16.51 -0.23
C ILE A 75 7.35 15.84 1.06
N PRO A 76 8.66 15.93 1.40
CA PRO A 76 9.17 15.36 2.65
C PRO A 76 8.39 15.88 3.87
N PRO A 77 7.98 14.98 4.79
CA PRO A 77 7.25 15.40 5.98
C PRO A 77 8.16 16.24 6.89
N GLN A 78 7.54 17.19 7.59
CA GLN A 78 8.22 18.04 8.57
C GLN A 78 8.25 17.44 9.97
N ASP A 79 7.49 16.36 10.18
CA ASP A 79 7.35 15.64 11.45
C ASP A 79 7.55 14.13 11.24
N SER A 80 7.50 13.36 12.33
CA SER A 80 7.56 11.90 12.28
C SER A 80 6.41 11.30 11.46
N VAL A 81 6.70 10.25 10.71
CA VAL A 81 5.71 9.49 9.93
C VAL A 81 4.90 8.59 10.86
N ASP A 82 3.57 8.69 10.80
CA ASP A 82 2.66 7.84 11.57
C ASP A 82 2.53 6.41 10.98
N SER A 83 1.95 5.50 11.78
CA SER A 83 1.78 4.10 11.40
C SER A 83 0.85 3.89 10.21
N GLU A 84 -0.16 4.73 10.04
CA GLU A 84 -1.10 4.65 8.93
C GLU A 84 -0.40 4.98 7.61
N THR A 85 0.39 6.05 7.58
CA THR A 85 1.23 6.44 6.45
C THR A 85 2.24 5.35 6.12
N ILE A 86 2.84 4.69 7.12
CA ILE A 86 3.73 3.54 6.89
C ILE A 86 2.97 2.41 6.19
N CYS A 87 1.76 2.09 6.64
CA CYS A 87 0.93 1.05 6.02
C CYS A 87 0.52 1.41 4.58
N ILE A 88 0.20 2.68 4.31
CA ILE A 88 -0.12 3.15 2.95
C ILE A 88 1.08 2.99 2.03
N VAL A 89 2.28 3.40 2.46
CA VAL A 89 3.52 3.21 1.69
C VAL A 89 3.75 1.73 1.40
N GLU A 90 3.59 0.86 2.40
CA GLU A 90 3.77 -0.58 2.20
C GLU A 90 2.74 -1.14 1.22
N GLN A 91 1.47 -0.73 1.34
CA GLN A 91 0.42 -1.15 0.43
C GLN A 91 0.73 -0.77 -1.02
N LEU A 92 1.10 0.50 -1.25
CA LEU A 92 1.45 0.97 -2.59
C LEU A 92 2.71 0.29 -3.11
N TYR A 93 3.70 0.05 -2.26
CA TYR A 93 4.92 -0.67 -2.66
C TYR A 93 4.59 -2.10 -3.12
N GLN A 94 3.77 -2.82 -2.34
CA GLN A 94 3.37 -4.18 -2.67
C GLN A 94 2.51 -4.21 -3.94
N ASN A 95 1.50 -3.36 -4.06
CA ASN A 95 0.61 -3.31 -5.22
C ASN A 95 1.34 -2.84 -6.49
N LEU A 96 1.99 -1.67 -6.44
CA LEU A 96 2.52 -1.01 -7.64
C LEU A 96 3.87 -1.58 -8.07
N ILE A 97 4.75 -1.92 -7.12
CA ILE A 97 6.12 -2.34 -7.42
C ILE A 97 6.25 -3.87 -7.40
N LYS A 98 5.78 -4.53 -6.34
CA LYS A 98 5.90 -6.00 -6.21
C LYS A 98 4.78 -6.79 -6.90
N LYS A 99 3.72 -6.10 -7.32
CA LYS A 99 2.53 -6.68 -7.96
C LYS A 99 1.75 -7.68 -7.08
N ASN A 100 1.79 -7.47 -5.77
CA ASN A 100 1.07 -8.28 -4.78
C ASN A 100 -0.17 -7.53 -4.27
N PRO A 101 -1.35 -8.17 -4.19
CA PRO A 101 -2.49 -7.60 -3.49
C PRO A 101 -2.23 -7.53 -1.99
N ILE A 102 -3.01 -6.69 -1.31
CA ILE A 102 -2.94 -6.47 0.12
C ILE A 102 -4.28 -6.77 0.75
N ARG A 103 -4.25 -7.50 1.87
CA ARG A 103 -5.43 -7.76 2.69
C ARG A 103 -5.67 -6.62 3.66
N SER A 104 -6.94 -6.22 3.75
CA SER A 104 -7.47 -5.30 4.75
C SER A 104 -8.60 -5.97 5.52
N ASN A 105 -8.81 -5.53 6.76
CA ASN A 105 -9.98 -5.95 7.55
C ASN A 105 -11.15 -4.98 7.36
N GLN A 106 -11.15 -4.17 6.29
CA GLN A 106 -12.31 -3.35 5.97
C GLN A 106 -13.48 -4.27 5.64
N ILE A 107 -14.57 -4.07 6.37
CA ILE A 107 -15.84 -4.76 6.18
C ILE A 107 -16.67 -3.93 5.19
N VAL A 108 -17.19 -4.58 4.17
CA VAL A 108 -18.10 -4.02 3.17
C VAL A 108 -19.48 -4.62 3.43
N ASN A 109 -20.34 -3.83 4.07
CA ASN A 109 -21.70 -4.25 4.42
C ASN A 109 -22.69 -4.14 3.28
N SER A 110 -22.34 -3.42 2.20
CA SER A 110 -23.20 -3.29 1.04
C SER A 110 -22.43 -2.92 -0.21
N VAL A 111 -22.94 -3.37 -1.36
CA VAL A 111 -22.42 -3.03 -2.68
C VAL A 111 -23.57 -2.53 -3.54
N ASN A 112 -23.38 -1.42 -4.25
CA ASN A 112 -24.35 -0.94 -5.21
C ASN A 112 -24.34 -1.85 -6.44
N ILE A 113 -25.52 -2.18 -6.95
CA ILE A 113 -25.70 -3.06 -8.10
C ILE A 113 -26.62 -2.38 -9.11
N GLU A 114 -26.35 -2.55 -10.41
CA GLU A 114 -27.31 -2.16 -11.43
C GLU A 114 -28.27 -3.34 -11.66
N LEU A 115 -29.50 -3.20 -11.15
CA LEU A 115 -30.53 -4.23 -11.30
C LEU A 115 -31.31 -4.00 -12.59
N ASN A 116 -31.39 -5.05 -13.41
CA ASN A 116 -32.46 -5.20 -14.41
C ASN A 116 -33.46 -6.28 -13.93
N GLU A 117 -34.67 -6.30 -14.49
CA GLU A 117 -35.73 -7.23 -14.07
C GLU A 117 -35.36 -8.72 -14.21
N GLU A 118 -34.39 -9.05 -15.07
CA GLU A 118 -33.88 -10.41 -15.26
C GLU A 118 -32.92 -10.85 -14.14
N ASN A 119 -32.01 -9.97 -13.70
CA ASN A 119 -31.05 -10.24 -12.62
C ASN A 119 -31.74 -10.40 -11.25
N LEU A 120 -32.84 -9.67 -11.01
CA LEU A 120 -33.67 -9.77 -9.80
C LEU A 120 -34.25 -11.17 -9.59
N LYS A 121 -34.63 -11.86 -10.66
CA LYS A 121 -35.20 -13.23 -10.58
C LYS A 121 -34.15 -14.29 -10.28
N GLN A 122 -32.90 -14.09 -10.71
CA GLN A 122 -31.77 -14.98 -10.40
C GLN A 122 -31.22 -14.78 -8.99
N ALA A 123 -31.17 -13.54 -8.49
CA ALA A 123 -30.74 -13.25 -7.12
C ALA A 123 -31.69 -13.84 -6.05
N GLN A 124 -32.97 -14.05 -6.40
CA GLN A 124 -33.99 -14.63 -5.52
C GLN A 124 -33.96 -16.17 -5.44
N SER A 125 -33.17 -16.86 -6.29
CA SER A 125 -33.07 -18.33 -6.27
C SER A 125 -31.79 -18.81 -5.56
N ASP A 126 -31.95 -19.50 -4.43
CA ASP A 126 -31.02 -20.40 -3.71
C ASP A 126 -29.55 -19.97 -3.42
N GLN A 127 -29.07 -18.83 -3.92
CA GLN A 127 -27.70 -18.33 -3.70
C GLN A 127 -27.54 -17.51 -2.41
N ILE A 128 -28.66 -17.09 -1.82
CA ILE A 128 -28.70 -16.41 -0.52
C ILE A 128 -28.09 -17.37 0.51
N LYS A 129 -27.03 -16.93 1.21
CA LYS A 129 -26.21 -17.69 2.18
C LYS A 129 -25.13 -18.63 1.64
N SER A 130 -24.87 -18.68 0.34
CA SER A 130 -23.63 -19.32 -0.16
C SER A 130 -22.43 -18.37 -0.04
N PRO A 131 -21.23 -18.83 0.39
CA PRO A 131 -20.05 -17.97 0.44
C PRO A 131 -19.67 -17.52 -0.97
N LEU A 132 -19.55 -16.21 -1.16
CA LEU A 132 -19.27 -15.61 -2.46
C LEU A 132 -17.96 -14.81 -2.42
N TYR A 133 -17.24 -14.86 -3.54
CA TYR A 133 -16.19 -13.91 -3.86
C TYR A 133 -16.79 -12.77 -4.68
N PHE A 134 -16.71 -11.54 -4.17
CA PHE A 134 -17.09 -10.35 -4.93
C PHE A 134 -15.85 -9.63 -5.41
N GLU A 135 -15.84 -9.22 -6.67
CA GLU A 135 -14.77 -8.43 -7.27
C GLU A 135 -15.38 -7.22 -7.96
N PHE A 136 -14.85 -6.03 -7.69
CA PHE A 136 -15.26 -4.82 -8.40
C PHE A 136 -14.11 -3.82 -8.53
N GLU A 137 -14.24 -2.97 -9.54
CA GLU A 137 -13.29 -1.90 -9.85
C GLU A 137 -13.69 -0.62 -9.12
N ILE A 138 -12.71 0.08 -8.58
CA ILE A 138 -12.89 1.40 -7.96
C ILE A 138 -11.74 2.32 -8.35
N PHE A 139 -11.88 3.60 -8.01
CA PHE A 139 -10.75 4.53 -7.93
C PHE A 139 -10.41 4.81 -6.47
N SER A 140 -9.26 4.33 -6.01
CA SER A 140 -8.75 4.60 -4.68
C SER A 140 -8.16 6.01 -4.62
N SER A 141 -8.68 6.85 -3.73
CA SER A 141 -8.09 8.14 -3.40
C SER A 141 -6.95 7.93 -2.42
N ILE A 142 -5.74 8.30 -2.81
CA ILE A 142 -4.53 8.16 -2.00
C ILE A 142 -4.03 9.56 -1.68
N GLU A 143 -3.78 9.80 -0.39
CA GLU A 143 -3.12 10.99 0.12
C GLU A 143 -1.82 10.56 0.80
N LEU A 144 -0.70 10.93 0.20
CA LEU A 144 0.62 10.54 0.69
C LEU A 144 1.62 11.67 0.46
N PHE A 145 2.31 12.09 1.52
CA PHE A 145 3.37 13.10 1.48
C PHE A 145 3.02 14.35 0.66
N GLY A 146 1.86 14.95 0.98
CA GLY A 146 1.37 16.18 0.36
C GLY A 146 0.78 16.03 -1.04
N ILE A 147 0.77 14.81 -1.60
CA ILE A 147 0.20 14.52 -2.91
C ILE A 147 -1.11 13.75 -2.76
N LYS A 148 -2.14 14.19 -3.49
CA LYS A 148 -3.42 13.48 -3.63
C LYS A 148 -3.54 12.94 -5.05
N THR A 149 -3.78 11.65 -5.19
CA THR A 149 -3.97 10.99 -6.49
C THR A 149 -5.12 9.99 -6.44
N LYS A 150 -5.71 9.71 -7.59
CA LYS A 150 -6.70 8.65 -7.77
C LYS A 150 -6.11 7.56 -8.63
N LEU A 151 -6.03 6.35 -8.11
CA LEU A 151 -5.51 5.19 -8.83
C LEU A 151 -6.63 4.16 -9.05
N PRO A 152 -6.73 3.58 -10.25
CA PRO A 152 -7.66 2.48 -10.49
C PRO A 152 -7.22 1.27 -9.67
N SER A 153 -8.19 0.60 -9.05
CA SER A 153 -7.96 -0.52 -8.15
C SER A 153 -9.03 -1.58 -8.33
N ILE A 154 -8.68 -2.81 -8.00
CA ILE A 154 -9.63 -3.91 -7.85
C ILE A 154 -9.74 -4.23 -6.36
N ILE A 155 -10.97 -4.33 -5.86
CA ILE A 155 -11.28 -4.85 -4.54
C ILE A 155 -11.88 -6.25 -4.69
N GLY A 156 -11.33 -7.20 -3.93
CA GLY A 156 -11.91 -8.52 -3.72
C GLY A 156 -12.45 -8.64 -2.29
N ILE A 157 -13.67 -9.16 -2.14
CA ILE A 157 -14.30 -9.47 -0.86
C ILE A 157 -14.39 -10.97 -0.71
N PHE A 158 -13.91 -11.48 0.43
CA PHE A 158 -13.99 -12.90 0.80
C PHE A 158 -14.82 -13.08 2.06
N ASN A 159 -15.29 -14.33 2.26
CA ASN A 159 -16.10 -14.76 3.40
C ASN A 159 -17.34 -13.89 3.60
N ALA A 160 -17.98 -13.48 2.51
CA ALA A 160 -19.21 -12.70 2.52
C ALA A 160 -20.37 -13.53 1.97
N ILE A 161 -21.55 -13.35 2.55
CA ILE A 161 -22.81 -13.85 2.04
C ILE A 161 -23.74 -12.68 1.71
N ILE A 162 -24.64 -12.89 0.75
CA ILE A 162 -25.76 -11.96 0.53
C ILE A 162 -26.81 -12.26 1.59
N SER A 163 -27.08 -11.31 2.48
CA SER A 163 -28.11 -11.44 3.51
C SER A 163 -29.46 -10.87 3.06
N ASP A 164 -29.44 -9.79 2.28
CA ASP A 164 -30.65 -9.12 1.80
C ASP A 164 -30.37 -8.25 0.55
N TYR A 165 -31.43 -7.72 -0.07
CA TYR A 165 -31.38 -6.81 -1.22
C TYR A 165 -32.32 -5.61 -1.04
N ASP A 166 -31.77 -4.40 -1.21
CA ASP A 166 -32.58 -3.18 -1.29
C ASP A 166 -32.84 -2.85 -2.76
N ILE A 167 -34.03 -3.18 -3.25
CA ILE A 167 -34.45 -2.91 -4.64
C ILE A 167 -34.54 -1.40 -4.89
N SER A 168 -35.01 -0.64 -3.90
CA SER A 168 -35.24 0.81 -4.04
C SER A 168 -33.93 1.58 -4.11
N GLY A 169 -32.95 1.17 -3.32
CA GLY A 169 -31.59 1.71 -3.31
C GLY A 169 -30.62 1.02 -4.26
N GLN A 170 -31.05 -0.05 -4.94
CA GLN A 170 -30.24 -0.94 -5.78
C GLN A 170 -28.94 -1.39 -5.09
N LYS A 171 -29.08 -2.06 -3.93
CA LYS A 171 -27.94 -2.53 -3.12
C LYS A 171 -28.08 -4.00 -2.76
N LEU A 172 -26.96 -4.70 -2.78
CA LEU A 172 -26.80 -5.96 -2.05
C LEU A 172 -26.31 -5.66 -0.64
N ILE A 173 -26.93 -6.29 0.35
CA ILE A 173 -26.49 -6.25 1.74
C ILE A 173 -25.66 -7.50 1.99
N LEU A 174 -24.46 -7.30 2.52
CA LEU A 174 -23.47 -8.34 2.76
C LEU A 174 -23.25 -8.52 4.27
N GLU A 175 -23.09 -9.78 4.67
CA GLU A 175 -22.74 -10.19 6.03
C GLU A 175 -21.59 -11.18 6.00
N ASP A 176 -20.97 -11.40 7.18
CA ASP A 176 -19.98 -12.46 7.37
C ASP A 176 -20.57 -13.83 7.00
N GLU A 177 -19.76 -14.69 6.38
CA GLU A 177 -20.13 -16.08 6.12
C GLU A 177 -20.52 -16.82 7.40
N SER A 178 -19.77 -16.60 8.48
CA SER A 178 -20.10 -17.09 9.82
C SER A 178 -19.26 -16.35 10.88
N GLN A 179 -19.55 -16.60 12.17
CA GLN A 179 -18.75 -16.05 13.28
C GLN A 179 -17.27 -16.47 13.24
N GLU A 180 -16.96 -17.64 12.65
CA GLU A 180 -15.59 -18.14 12.52
C GLU A 180 -14.91 -17.68 11.22
N ARG A 181 -15.70 -17.27 10.23
CA ARG A 181 -15.25 -16.81 8.91
C ARG A 181 -15.79 -15.42 8.65
N THR A 182 -15.14 -14.46 9.29
CA THR A 182 -15.45 -13.05 9.09
C THR A 182 -14.94 -12.57 7.75
N GLN A 183 -15.66 -11.61 7.20
CA GLN A 183 -15.34 -10.96 5.93
C GLN A 183 -13.96 -10.31 6.00
N TYR A 184 -13.27 -10.34 4.88
CA TYR A 184 -12.11 -9.49 4.67
C TYR A 184 -12.06 -8.99 3.24
N THR A 185 -11.37 -7.87 3.08
CA THR A 185 -11.16 -7.26 1.77
C THR A 185 -9.72 -7.41 1.35
N THR A 186 -9.52 -7.37 0.05
CA THR A 186 -8.21 -7.42 -0.58
C THR A 186 -8.20 -6.36 -1.66
N ILE A 187 -7.09 -5.64 -1.79
CA ILE A 187 -6.97 -4.55 -2.75
C ILE A 187 -5.70 -4.70 -3.58
N MET A 188 -5.87 -4.46 -4.87
CA MET A 188 -4.79 -4.34 -5.82
C MET A 188 -4.92 -3.01 -6.56
N THR A 189 -3.95 -2.13 -6.36
CA THR A 189 -3.90 -0.79 -6.97
C THR A 189 -3.02 -0.80 -8.22
N PHE A 190 -3.40 -0.07 -9.26
CA PHE A 190 -2.71 0.00 -10.54
C PHE A 190 -2.31 1.44 -10.88
N LYS A 191 -1.31 1.60 -11.76
CA LYS A 191 -0.88 2.94 -12.20
C LYS A 191 -1.95 3.64 -13.03
N ASN A 192 -2.63 2.88 -13.88
CA ASN A 192 -3.60 3.35 -14.86
C ASN A 192 -4.55 2.20 -15.23
N GLU A 193 -5.61 2.51 -15.96
CA GLU A 193 -6.65 1.55 -16.33
C GLU A 193 -6.13 0.46 -17.28
N ASN A 194 -5.15 0.76 -18.15
CA ASN A 194 -4.57 -0.25 -19.04
C ASN A 194 -3.86 -1.35 -18.25
N ASP A 195 -3.12 -0.99 -17.19
CA ASP A 195 -2.48 -1.94 -16.28
C ASP A 195 -3.53 -2.81 -15.56
N LEU A 196 -4.64 -2.21 -15.13
CA LEU A 196 -5.77 -2.92 -14.51
C LEU A 196 -6.40 -3.90 -15.50
N HIS A 197 -6.75 -3.46 -16.71
CA HIS A 197 -7.35 -4.31 -17.73
C HIS A 197 -6.43 -5.46 -18.11
N SER A 198 -5.12 -5.20 -18.26
CA SER A 198 -4.11 -6.23 -18.51
C SER A 198 -4.02 -7.24 -17.36
N PHE A 199 -4.24 -6.82 -16.12
CA PHE A 199 -4.30 -7.74 -14.99
C PHE A 199 -5.57 -8.61 -15.02
N LYS A 200 -6.70 -8.07 -15.48
CA LYS A 200 -7.97 -8.80 -15.58
C LYS A 200 -8.00 -9.85 -16.69
N THR A 201 -7.11 -9.77 -17.69
CA THR A 201 -7.00 -10.81 -18.73
C THR A 201 -6.35 -12.11 -18.23
N LYS A 202 -5.80 -12.11 -17.01
CA LYS A 202 -5.31 -13.34 -16.36
C LYS A 202 -6.46 -14.31 -16.05
N ASP A 203 -6.10 -15.58 -15.87
CA ASP A 203 -7.06 -16.59 -15.44
C ASP A 203 -7.79 -16.16 -14.16
N HIS A 204 -9.10 -16.40 -14.14
CA HIS A 204 -9.96 -15.95 -13.05
C HIS A 204 -9.62 -16.66 -11.72
N ASN A 205 -9.36 -17.97 -11.76
CA ASN A 205 -9.04 -18.74 -10.57
C ASN A 205 -7.65 -18.38 -10.03
N GLU A 206 -6.68 -18.14 -10.91
CA GLU A 206 -5.36 -17.64 -10.51
C GLU A 206 -5.46 -16.28 -9.81
N ARG A 207 -6.32 -15.38 -10.31
CA ARG A 207 -6.53 -14.07 -9.70
C ARG A 207 -7.19 -14.18 -8.32
N ILE A 208 -8.22 -15.03 -8.19
CA ILE A 208 -8.87 -15.29 -6.91
C ILE A 208 -7.87 -15.85 -5.90
N SER A 209 -7.06 -16.84 -6.30
CA SER A 209 -6.03 -17.42 -5.42
C SER A 209 -5.02 -16.37 -4.96
N LEU A 210 -4.57 -15.51 -5.88
CA LEU A 210 -3.64 -14.42 -5.55
C LEU A 210 -4.23 -13.44 -4.53
N PHE A 211 -5.51 -13.10 -4.68
CA PHE A 211 -6.21 -12.20 -3.76
C PHE A 211 -6.43 -12.88 -2.41
N HIS A 212 -6.87 -14.14 -2.39
CA HIS A 212 -7.08 -14.92 -1.18
C HIS A 212 -5.81 -14.99 -0.31
N ASP A 213 -4.65 -15.17 -0.93
CA ASP A 213 -3.36 -15.33 -0.23
C ASP A 213 -2.70 -13.99 0.14
N ALA A 214 -3.39 -12.86 -0.06
CA ALA A 214 -2.89 -11.53 0.26
C ALA A 214 -2.61 -11.38 1.77
N LYS A 215 -1.50 -10.72 2.10
CA LYS A 215 -1.11 -10.42 3.48
C LYS A 215 -1.48 -8.98 3.85
N ARG A 216 -1.51 -8.68 5.15
CA ARG A 216 -1.70 -7.31 5.63
C ARG A 216 -0.42 -6.50 5.42
N PRO A 217 -0.50 -5.16 5.31
CA PRO A 217 0.71 -4.33 5.21
C PRO A 217 1.70 -4.59 6.35
N THR A 218 1.19 -4.75 7.57
CA THR A 218 1.98 -5.02 8.78
C THR A 218 2.76 -6.32 8.73
N ASP A 219 2.35 -7.29 7.91
CA ASP A 219 3.02 -8.59 7.79
C ASP A 219 4.28 -8.50 6.91
N TYR A 220 4.51 -7.36 6.24
CA TYR A 220 5.69 -7.07 5.42
C TYR A 220 6.69 -6.11 6.09
N LEU A 221 6.32 -5.54 7.24
CA LEU A 221 7.13 -4.57 7.99
C LEU A 221 8.17 -5.26 8.88
#